data_AF-A0A257NSF8-F1
#
_entry.id   AF-A0A257NSF8-F1
#
_cell.length_a   1.000
_cell.length_b   1.000
_cell.length_c   1.000
_cell.angle_alpha   90.00
_cell.angle_beta   90.00
_cell.angle_gamma   90.00
#
_symmetry.space_group_name_H-M   'P 1'
#
loop_
_entity.id
_entity.type
_entity.pdbx_description
1 polymer ?
#
loop_
_entity_poly.entity_id
_entity_poly.type
_entity_poly.pdbx_seq_one_letter_code
_entity_poly.pdbx_strand_id
1 'polypeptide(L)'
;GEASTTVSDDTTLSGSSDSVDVTATIPAGTTVTGDASWDGTIEAPSATTTTLSLTGYATPTIDSAVTVGSSKYDLIFSAPVELVLTGQAGKRVGFYNAAGDFSEITETCDGAGTPKVGGKDLATTSPGEACKHDDGANLNVWTTHFSTFVTYTAALVAPVMTPGTETFFGSVSVTMDNSSGGATIRYTTDSSDPTCSSGAGYANGQVLTFTQSTTLKAIRCDSTGSSAITTESYGIASGGGSGGGSGGGSVSATPATPASPNGAGTPATPATPATPSSNAHGEVLGAAVYHFAANLTIGSRGADVTALQQFLLSAGFSIPAGATGYFGAQTKAAVVAFQKAHGIVGTGFVGALTCAELNKGVVQTTPEHATNLSPSQASAIVALLESFNADPSVVAQVKADLGL
;
A
#
# COMPACT_ATOMS: atom_id res chain seq x y z
N GLY A 1 2.74 -29.37 13.29
CA GLY A 1 1.68 -29.59 14.29
C GLY A 1 1.64 -28.36 15.14
N GLU A 2 0.46 -27.89 15.55
CA GLU A 2 0.34 -26.69 16.38
C GLU A 2 0.43 -27.09 17.86
N ALA A 3 1.00 -26.22 18.69
CA ALA A 3 0.97 -26.36 20.14
C ALA A 3 -0.18 -25.51 20.69
N SER A 4 -0.99 -26.05 21.60
CA SER A 4 -2.10 -25.31 22.22
C SER A 4 -2.22 -25.61 23.70
N THR A 5 -2.64 -24.61 24.46
CA THR A 5 -2.93 -24.71 25.90
C THR A 5 -4.15 -23.87 26.24
N THR A 6 -4.89 -24.23 27.28
CA THR A 6 -6.06 -23.46 27.73
C THR A 6 -5.77 -22.85 29.09
N VAL A 7 -5.99 -21.54 29.19
CA VAL A 7 -5.83 -20.80 30.45
C VAL A 7 -6.97 -21.21 31.40
N SER A 8 -6.62 -21.67 32.59
CA SER A 8 -7.61 -22.23 33.54
C SER A 8 -8.34 -21.17 34.36
N ASP A 9 -7.66 -20.07 34.70
CA ASP A 9 -8.18 -18.95 35.50
C ASP A 9 -7.82 -17.62 34.83
N ASP A 10 -8.56 -16.55 35.14
CA ASP A 10 -8.23 -15.22 34.64
C ASP A 10 -6.77 -14.87 34.99
N THR A 11 -5.97 -14.60 33.96
CA THR A 11 -4.54 -14.36 34.08
C THR A 11 -4.22 -12.94 33.70
N THR A 12 -3.69 -12.15 34.64
CA THR A 12 -3.19 -10.81 34.39
C THR A 12 -1.67 -10.81 34.36
N LEU A 13 -1.10 -10.34 33.25
CA LEU A 13 0.32 -10.08 33.09
C LEU A 13 0.55 -8.57 33.17
N SER A 14 1.64 -8.14 33.79
CA SER A 14 1.95 -6.72 33.95
C SER A 14 3.41 -6.45 33.62
N GLY A 15 3.65 -5.31 32.99
CA GLY A 15 4.97 -4.81 32.67
C GLY A 15 4.92 -3.32 32.33
N SER A 16 6.02 -2.78 31.83
CA SER A 16 6.13 -1.35 31.54
C SER A 16 7.00 -1.10 30.32
N SER A 17 6.69 -0.07 29.55
CA SER A 17 7.51 0.45 28.45
C SER A 17 7.58 1.97 28.51
N ASP A 18 8.78 2.55 28.56
CA ASP A 18 8.99 4.01 28.59
C ASP A 18 8.12 4.79 29.61
N SER A 19 7.95 4.23 30.82
CA SER A 19 7.09 4.74 31.91
C SER A 19 5.58 4.61 31.68
N VAL A 20 5.17 3.88 30.64
CA VAL A 20 3.79 3.43 30.42
C VAL A 20 3.61 2.06 31.04
N ASP A 21 2.77 1.97 32.06
CA ASP A 21 2.37 0.68 32.64
C ASP A 21 1.38 -0.03 31.70
N VAL A 22 1.67 -1.29 31.40
CA VAL A 22 0.90 -2.14 30.49
C VAL A 22 0.43 -3.39 31.24
N THR A 23 -0.88 -3.63 31.21
CA THR A 23 -1.46 -4.88 31.74
C THR A 23 -2.19 -5.64 30.66
N ALA A 24 -1.95 -6.96 30.58
CA ALA A 24 -2.64 -7.87 29.68
C ALA A 24 -3.50 -8.85 30.50
N THR A 25 -4.82 -8.82 30.31
CA THR A 25 -5.77 -9.68 31.02
C THR A 25 -6.35 -10.72 30.07
N ILE A 26 -5.99 -11.98 30.30
CA ILE A 26 -6.42 -13.14 29.52
C ILE A 26 -7.56 -13.84 30.28
N PRO A 27 -8.78 -13.92 29.72
CA PRO A 27 -9.90 -14.58 30.37
C PRO A 27 -9.68 -16.09 30.54
N ALA A 28 -10.23 -16.67 31.61
CA ALA A 28 -10.31 -18.10 31.81
C ALA A 28 -11.03 -18.80 30.63
N GLY A 29 -10.57 -20.00 30.29
CA GLY A 29 -11.08 -20.78 29.16
C GLY A 29 -10.54 -20.33 27.79
N THR A 30 -9.68 -19.31 27.74
CA THR A 30 -9.01 -18.90 26.50
C THR A 30 -8.01 -19.97 26.08
N THR A 31 -8.17 -20.53 24.88
CA THR A 31 -7.19 -21.39 24.24
C THR A 31 -6.18 -20.53 23.51
N VAL A 32 -4.91 -20.72 23.84
CA VAL A 32 -3.76 -20.09 23.20
C VAL A 32 -3.12 -21.10 22.28
N THR A 33 -2.94 -20.73 21.02
CA THR A 33 -2.32 -21.55 19.99
C THR A 33 -1.06 -20.86 19.51
N GLY A 34 0.05 -21.60 19.54
CA GLY A 34 1.33 -21.21 18.93
C GLY A 34 1.77 -22.25 17.89
N ASP A 35 2.86 -21.95 17.21
CA ASP A 35 3.46 -22.91 16.28
C ASP A 35 4.03 -24.15 16.99
N ALA A 36 4.50 -25.12 16.21
CA ALA A 36 5.02 -26.40 16.71
C ALA A 36 6.15 -26.28 17.73
N SER A 37 6.89 -25.17 17.71
CA SER A 37 8.06 -24.90 18.53
C SER A 37 7.76 -24.04 19.75
N TRP A 38 6.50 -23.63 19.93
CA TRP A 38 6.07 -22.90 21.11
C TRP A 38 6.14 -23.80 22.35
N ASP A 39 6.77 -23.30 23.42
CA ASP A 39 7.02 -24.01 24.66
C ASP A 39 5.88 -23.89 25.70
N GLY A 40 4.78 -23.21 25.33
CA GLY A 40 3.63 -22.97 26.21
C GLY A 40 3.76 -21.72 27.10
N THR A 41 4.86 -20.98 27.00
CA THR A 41 5.09 -19.78 27.81
C THR A 41 4.43 -18.55 27.20
N ILE A 42 3.77 -17.74 28.03
CA ILE A 42 3.27 -16.40 27.69
C ILE A 42 4.08 -15.40 28.52
N GLU A 43 4.92 -14.62 27.86
CA GLU A 43 5.76 -13.61 28.49
C GLU A 43 4.95 -12.37 28.87
N ALA A 44 5.30 -11.77 30.00
CA ALA A 44 4.72 -10.51 30.44
C ALA A 44 5.07 -9.36 29.46
N PRO A 45 4.26 -8.28 29.41
CA PRO A 45 4.56 -7.12 28.59
C PRO A 45 5.99 -6.61 28.83
N SER A 46 6.77 -6.46 27.76
CA SER A 46 8.15 -5.99 27.83
C SER A 46 8.41 -4.86 26.84
N ALA A 47 9.20 -3.87 27.28
CA ALA A 47 9.57 -2.74 26.44
C ALA A 47 10.40 -3.19 25.23
N THR A 48 10.10 -2.65 24.07
CA THR A 48 10.83 -2.89 22.82
C THR A 48 11.04 -1.56 22.10
N THR A 49 12.18 -1.41 21.43
CA THR A 49 12.41 -0.24 20.56
C THR A 49 12.04 -0.57 19.12
N THR A 50 11.26 0.30 18.49
CA THR A 50 10.90 0.16 17.07
C THR A 50 10.86 1.52 16.39
N THR A 51 10.84 1.52 15.06
CA THR A 51 10.67 2.71 14.24
C THR A 51 9.39 2.60 13.44
N LEU A 52 8.61 3.69 13.42
CA LEU A 52 7.36 3.76 12.70
C LEU A 52 7.45 4.81 11.60
N SER A 53 7.18 4.40 10.37
CA SER A 53 7.07 5.28 9.21
C SER A 53 5.69 5.14 8.60
N LEU A 54 4.96 6.25 8.53
CA LEU A 54 3.61 6.31 7.97
C LEU A 54 3.58 7.29 6.81
N THR A 55 3.04 6.87 5.67
CA THR A 55 2.93 7.72 4.49
C THR A 55 1.71 8.62 4.63
N GLY A 56 1.90 9.92 4.38
CA GLY A 56 0.86 10.94 4.59
C GLY A 56 0.80 11.51 6.01
N TYR A 57 1.76 11.14 6.87
CA TYR A 57 1.93 11.70 8.20
C TYR A 57 3.33 12.31 8.34
N ALA A 58 3.44 13.29 9.25
CA ALA A 58 4.73 13.73 9.75
C ALA A 58 5.37 12.58 10.53
N THR A 59 6.70 12.63 10.71
CA THR A 59 7.44 11.62 11.47
C THR A 59 6.74 11.33 12.80
N PRO A 60 6.22 10.10 13.00
CA PRO A 60 5.50 9.75 14.20
C PRO A 60 6.40 9.84 15.43
N THR A 61 5.84 10.31 16.54
CA THR A 61 6.49 10.21 17.86
C THR A 61 5.91 8.99 18.57
N ILE A 62 6.75 8.00 18.84
CA ILE A 62 6.37 6.79 19.59
C ILE A 62 6.32 7.16 21.07
N ASP A 63 5.16 6.91 21.70
CA ASP A 63 4.94 7.13 23.13
C ASP A 63 5.27 5.86 23.94
N SER A 64 4.96 4.68 23.40
CA SER A 64 5.34 3.39 23.99
C SER A 64 5.34 2.29 22.92
N ALA A 65 6.28 1.36 23.02
CA ALA A 65 6.31 0.14 22.23
C ALA A 65 6.52 -1.07 23.15
N VAL A 66 5.58 -2.00 23.11
CA VAL A 66 5.50 -3.12 24.05
C VAL A 66 5.27 -4.42 23.29
N THR A 67 6.13 -5.40 23.54
CA THR A 67 5.92 -6.77 23.09
C THR A 67 5.17 -7.52 24.19
N VAL A 68 4.03 -8.10 23.86
CA VAL A 68 3.24 -8.92 24.79
C VAL A 68 3.24 -10.35 24.28
N GLY A 69 3.29 -11.34 25.18
CA GLY A 69 3.21 -12.75 24.80
C GLY A 69 4.53 -13.36 24.41
N SER A 70 5.02 -13.09 23.20
CA SER A 70 6.33 -13.56 22.78
C SER A 70 6.88 -12.71 21.64
N SER A 71 8.19 -12.52 21.66
CA SER A 71 8.94 -12.00 20.50
C SER A 71 9.30 -13.10 19.48
N LYS A 72 9.08 -14.37 19.81
CA LYS A 72 9.54 -15.53 19.03
C LYS A 72 8.43 -16.26 18.29
N TYR A 73 7.20 -16.18 18.81
CA TYR A 73 6.07 -17.00 18.36
C TYR A 73 4.84 -16.13 18.11
N ASP A 74 4.12 -16.41 17.03
CA ASP A 74 2.79 -15.83 16.80
C ASP A 74 1.77 -16.61 17.64
N LEU A 75 1.24 -15.95 18.67
CA LEU A 75 0.24 -16.53 19.55
C LEU A 75 -1.16 -16.03 19.18
N ILE A 76 -2.07 -16.97 18.94
CA ILE A 76 -3.47 -16.72 18.63
C ILE A 76 -4.33 -17.15 19.81
N PHE A 77 -5.30 -16.32 20.18
CA PHE A 77 -6.21 -16.54 21.30
C PHE A 77 -7.62 -16.82 20.77
N SER A 78 -8.28 -17.83 21.34
CA SER A 78 -9.67 -18.16 21.01
C SER A 78 -10.69 -17.15 21.56
N ALA A 79 -10.25 -16.25 22.44
CA ALA A 79 -11.05 -15.18 23.01
C ALA A 79 -10.22 -13.87 23.06
N PRO A 80 -10.87 -12.70 22.99
CA PRO A 80 -10.19 -11.42 23.10
C PRO A 80 -9.47 -11.26 24.44
N VAL A 81 -8.23 -10.79 24.36
CA VAL A 81 -7.40 -10.39 25.48
C VAL A 81 -7.44 -8.87 25.59
N GLU A 82 -7.60 -8.35 26.80
CA GLU A 82 -7.58 -6.91 27.07
C GLU A 82 -6.16 -6.45 27.41
N LEU A 83 -5.66 -5.47 26.66
CA LEU A 83 -4.42 -4.75 26.92
C LEU A 83 -4.76 -3.34 27.38
N VAL A 84 -4.36 -2.97 28.60
CA VAL A 84 -4.54 -1.62 29.14
C VAL A 84 -3.20 -0.90 29.11
N LEU A 85 -3.12 0.21 28.37
CA LEU A 85 -1.95 1.07 28.30
C LEU A 85 -2.23 2.36 29.09
N THR A 86 -1.57 2.50 30.23
CA THR A 86 -1.87 3.56 31.21
C THR A 86 -1.46 4.94 30.70
N GLY A 87 -2.35 5.92 30.80
CA GLY A 87 -2.05 7.31 30.39
C GLY A 87 -1.97 7.51 28.87
N GLN A 88 -2.37 6.52 28.06
CA GLN A 88 -2.29 6.56 26.60
C GLN A 88 -3.60 6.95 25.92
N ALA A 89 -4.61 7.42 26.66
CA ALA A 89 -5.88 7.84 26.08
C ALA A 89 -5.72 8.89 24.96
N GLY A 90 -6.47 8.74 23.87
CA GLY A 90 -6.44 9.62 22.71
C GLY A 90 -5.22 9.43 21.78
N LYS A 91 -4.31 8.51 22.11
CA LYS A 91 -3.17 8.15 21.26
C LYS A 91 -3.60 7.22 20.13
N ARG A 92 -2.79 7.16 19.07
CA ARG A 92 -2.93 6.10 18.06
C ARG A 92 -2.29 4.83 18.59
N VAL A 93 -2.80 3.70 18.13
CA VAL A 93 -2.25 2.40 18.45
C VAL A 93 -2.29 1.49 17.24
N GLY A 94 -1.26 0.67 17.11
CA GLY A 94 -1.17 -0.35 16.09
C GLY A 94 -0.30 -1.50 16.57
N PHE A 95 -0.18 -2.51 15.72
CA PHE A 95 0.62 -3.69 15.99
C PHE A 95 1.47 -4.05 14.77
N TYR A 96 2.59 -4.73 15.03
CA TYR A 96 3.40 -5.35 14.00
C TYR A 96 3.06 -6.84 13.89
N ASN A 97 2.96 -7.35 12.65
CA ASN A 97 2.93 -8.80 12.44
C ASN A 97 4.36 -9.40 12.55
N ALA A 98 4.49 -10.73 12.50
CA ALA A 98 5.80 -11.39 12.50
C ALA A 98 6.73 -11.00 11.33
N ALA A 99 6.17 -10.51 10.22
CA ALA A 99 6.95 -10.01 9.08
C ALA A 99 7.48 -8.58 9.29
N GLY A 100 7.07 -7.90 10.37
CA GLY A 100 7.42 -6.51 10.64
C GLY A 100 6.52 -5.50 9.91
N ASP A 101 5.41 -5.93 9.32
CA ASP A 101 4.43 -5.01 8.75
C ASP A 101 3.57 -4.38 9.84
N PHE A 102 3.46 -3.06 9.82
CA PHE A 102 2.64 -2.31 10.74
C PHE A 102 1.17 -2.26 10.32
N SER A 103 0.26 -2.50 11.26
CA SER A 103 -1.19 -2.35 11.10
C SER A 103 -1.75 -1.43 12.19
N GLU A 104 -2.42 -0.34 11.78
CA GLU A 104 -3.08 0.58 12.72
C GLU A 104 -4.44 0.02 13.17
N ILE A 105 -4.72 0.13 14.48
CA ILE A 105 -6.02 -0.17 15.06
C ILE A 105 -6.89 1.09 14.99
N THR A 106 -7.81 1.08 14.03
CA THR A 106 -8.74 2.19 13.77
C THR A 106 -10.14 1.94 14.32
N GLU A 107 -10.51 0.67 14.49
CA GLU A 107 -11.81 0.26 15.02
C GLU A 107 -11.95 0.59 16.51
N THR A 108 -13.12 1.12 16.88
CA THR A 108 -13.46 1.48 18.27
C THR A 108 -14.37 0.41 18.87
N CYS A 109 -14.13 0.01 20.11
CA CYS A 109 -14.98 -0.99 20.78
C CYS A 109 -16.26 -0.36 21.35
N ASP A 110 -17.41 -1.02 21.17
CA ASP A 110 -18.74 -0.53 21.56
C ASP A 110 -19.07 -0.66 23.08
N GLY A 111 -18.09 -0.94 23.95
CA GLY A 111 -18.30 -0.97 25.40
C GLY A 111 -17.23 -1.74 26.20
N ALA A 112 -17.20 -1.51 27.52
CA ALA A 112 -16.28 -2.17 28.45
C ALA A 112 -16.73 -3.62 28.77
N GLY A 113 -15.81 -4.58 28.69
CA GLY A 113 -15.99 -5.96 29.19
C GLY A 113 -16.35 -7.03 28.16
N THR A 114 -17.00 -6.69 27.04
CA THR A 114 -17.07 -7.56 25.85
C THR A 114 -16.78 -6.72 24.62
N PRO A 115 -15.58 -6.80 24.03
CA PRO A 115 -15.26 -5.98 22.88
C PRO A 115 -16.18 -6.37 21.73
N LYS A 116 -17.03 -5.41 21.34
CA LYS A 116 -17.91 -5.52 20.18
C LYS A 116 -17.49 -4.46 19.17
N VAL A 117 -17.55 -4.81 17.89
CA VAL A 117 -17.36 -3.87 16.77
C VAL A 117 -18.63 -3.91 15.93
N GLY A 118 -19.36 -2.79 15.88
CA GLY A 118 -20.66 -2.71 15.22
C GLY A 118 -21.68 -3.70 15.80
N GLY A 119 -21.64 -3.90 17.12
CA GLY A 119 -22.50 -4.85 17.85
C GLY A 119 -22.17 -6.34 17.70
N LYS A 120 -21.11 -6.70 16.95
CA LYS A 120 -20.62 -8.09 16.83
C LYS A 120 -19.48 -8.34 17.79
N ASP A 121 -19.45 -9.51 18.43
CA ASP A 121 -18.36 -9.88 19.33
C ASP A 121 -17.04 -10.00 18.56
N LEU A 122 -15.98 -9.36 19.07
CA LEU A 122 -14.63 -9.41 18.49
C LEU A 122 -14.10 -10.86 18.38
N ALA A 123 -14.58 -11.76 19.25
CA ALA A 123 -14.27 -13.19 19.21
C ALA A 123 -14.87 -13.92 17.97
N THR A 124 -15.94 -13.36 17.40
CA THR A 124 -16.69 -13.93 16.27
C THR A 124 -16.40 -13.21 14.96
N THR A 125 -15.78 -12.03 15.05
CA THR A 125 -15.16 -11.37 13.92
C THR A 125 -13.76 -11.98 13.68
N SER A 126 -13.16 -11.74 12.51
CA SER A 126 -12.11 -12.64 12.00
C SER A 126 -10.85 -12.62 12.89
N PRO A 127 -10.06 -13.72 12.96
CA PRO A 127 -8.77 -13.71 13.67
C PRO A 127 -7.87 -12.57 13.18
N GLY A 128 -7.35 -11.76 14.10
CA GLY A 128 -6.50 -10.60 13.79
C GLY A 128 -7.20 -9.24 13.84
N GLU A 129 -8.51 -9.20 14.09
CA GLU A 129 -9.19 -7.96 14.40
C GLU A 129 -8.87 -7.51 15.83
N ALA A 130 -8.49 -6.25 15.97
CA ALA A 130 -8.31 -5.57 17.23
C ALA A 130 -9.13 -4.28 17.24
N CYS A 131 -9.64 -3.89 18.39
CA CYS A 131 -10.33 -2.61 18.57
C CYS A 131 -9.78 -1.89 19.80
N LYS A 132 -10.00 -0.57 19.85
CA LYS A 132 -9.54 0.28 20.95
C LYS A 132 -10.69 1.03 21.64
N HIS A 133 -10.48 1.40 22.89
CA HIS A 133 -11.39 2.26 23.66
C HIS A 133 -10.56 3.10 24.63
N ASP A 134 -10.86 4.39 24.73
CA ASP A 134 -10.31 5.22 25.79
C ASP A 134 -11.19 5.09 27.05
N ASP A 135 -10.62 4.57 28.15
CA ASP A 135 -11.27 4.52 29.46
C ASP A 135 -10.57 5.45 30.45
N GLY A 136 -11.15 6.62 30.65
CA GLY A 136 -10.55 7.68 31.46
C GLY A 136 -9.22 8.15 30.87
N ALA A 137 -8.11 7.88 31.56
CA ALA A 137 -6.76 8.22 31.10
C ALA A 137 -6.08 7.10 30.32
N ASN A 138 -6.69 5.91 30.27
CA ASN A 138 -6.08 4.71 29.73
C ASN A 138 -6.58 4.43 28.32
N LEU A 139 -5.72 3.80 27.52
CA LEU A 139 -6.11 3.23 26.23
C LEU A 139 -6.22 1.72 26.39
N ASN A 140 -7.42 1.18 26.21
CA ASN A 140 -7.68 -0.25 26.25
C ASN A 140 -7.73 -0.77 24.81
N VAL A 141 -7.02 -1.86 24.56
CA VAL A 141 -6.97 -2.56 23.26
C VAL A 141 -7.41 -3.99 23.49
N TRP A 142 -8.44 -4.42 22.77
CA TRP A 142 -8.81 -5.82 22.72
C TRP A 142 -8.26 -6.45 21.45
N THR A 143 -7.58 -7.59 21.62
CA THR A 143 -6.91 -8.30 20.53
C THR A 143 -7.06 -9.81 20.69
N THR A 144 -7.06 -10.55 19.59
CA THR A 144 -7.00 -12.02 19.58
C THR A 144 -5.61 -12.56 19.25
N HIS A 145 -4.60 -11.70 19.20
CA HIS A 145 -3.23 -12.07 18.94
C HIS A 145 -2.28 -11.22 19.78
N PHE A 146 -1.13 -11.80 20.09
CA PHE A 146 -0.04 -11.12 20.77
C PHE A 146 1.11 -10.86 19.81
N SER A 147 1.64 -9.65 19.89
CA SER A 147 2.71 -9.15 19.05
C SER A 147 3.30 -7.89 19.68
N THR A 148 4.00 -7.07 18.90
CA THR A 148 4.47 -5.76 19.34
C THR A 148 3.41 -4.70 19.07
N PHE A 149 2.87 -4.12 20.13
CA PHE A 149 1.94 -3.00 20.10
C PHE A 149 2.69 -1.68 20.28
N VAL A 150 2.28 -0.66 19.55
CA VAL A 150 2.89 0.66 19.61
C VAL A 150 1.82 1.72 19.76
N THR A 151 1.97 2.57 20.78
CA THR A 151 1.23 3.82 20.90
C THR A 151 2.07 4.98 20.40
N TYR A 152 1.44 5.88 19.66
CA TYR A 152 2.15 6.98 19.00
C TYR A 152 1.23 8.17 18.74
N THR A 153 1.88 9.30 18.46
CA THR A 153 1.27 10.50 17.90
C THR A 153 1.82 10.78 16.52
N ALA A 154 0.92 11.06 15.57
CA ALA A 154 1.28 11.42 14.21
C ALA A 154 0.32 12.50 13.71
N ALA A 155 0.87 13.57 13.12
CA ALA A 155 0.10 14.64 12.51
C ALA A 155 -0.03 14.40 11.01
N LEU A 156 -1.22 14.67 10.46
CA LEU A 156 -1.45 14.54 9.02
C LEU A 156 -0.66 15.59 8.23
N VAL A 157 -0.05 15.16 7.12
CA VAL A 157 0.62 16.03 6.15
C VAL A 157 -0.27 16.22 4.92
N ALA A 158 -0.20 17.42 4.34
CA ALA A 158 -0.99 17.76 3.15
C ALA A 158 -0.62 16.83 1.97
N PRO A 159 -1.59 16.41 1.14
CA PRO A 159 -1.32 15.55 -0.01
C PRO A 159 -0.32 16.19 -0.98
N VAL A 160 0.58 15.40 -1.55
CA VAL A 160 1.50 15.80 -2.60
C VAL A 160 0.90 15.37 -3.95
N MET A 161 0.72 16.32 -4.87
CA MET A 161 0.21 16.07 -6.22
C MET A 161 1.37 15.96 -7.22
N THR A 162 1.31 14.96 -8.09
CA THR A 162 2.34 14.70 -9.11
C THR A 162 1.69 14.45 -10.48
N PRO A 163 2.12 15.09 -11.58
CA PRO A 163 3.17 16.10 -11.64
C PRO A 163 2.73 17.43 -10.99
N GLY A 164 3.70 18.28 -10.67
CA GLY A 164 3.45 19.65 -10.20
C GLY A 164 2.90 20.56 -11.30
N THR A 165 3.08 21.88 -11.15
CA THR A 165 2.54 22.86 -12.09
C THR A 165 3.47 23.11 -13.27
N GLU A 166 3.12 22.57 -14.42
CA GLU A 166 3.67 22.96 -15.71
C GLU A 166 2.52 23.21 -16.72
N THR A 167 2.84 23.74 -17.90
CA THR A 167 1.83 23.86 -18.96
C THR A 167 1.74 22.54 -19.71
N PHE A 168 0.55 21.93 -19.72
CA PHE A 168 0.31 20.65 -20.37
C PHE A 168 -0.42 20.86 -21.70
N PHE A 169 -0.19 19.96 -22.67
CA PHE A 169 -0.85 19.98 -23.97
C PHE A 169 -1.70 18.71 -24.13
N GLY A 170 -2.95 18.88 -24.55
CA GLY A 170 -3.89 17.77 -24.75
C GLY A 170 -4.51 17.25 -23.45
N SER A 171 -3.71 16.66 -22.56
CA SER A 171 -4.17 16.15 -21.26
C SER A 171 -3.05 16.02 -20.23
N VAL A 172 -3.39 16.01 -18.94
CA VAL A 172 -2.48 15.69 -17.83
C VAL A 172 -3.07 14.56 -16.99
N SER A 173 -2.21 13.67 -16.51
CA SER A 173 -2.55 12.60 -15.56
C SER A 173 -1.88 12.91 -14.22
N VAL A 174 -2.71 13.16 -13.21
CA VAL A 174 -2.29 13.56 -11.87
C VAL A 174 -2.53 12.42 -10.90
N THR A 175 -1.54 12.15 -10.07
CA THR A 175 -1.62 11.23 -8.92
C THR A 175 -1.32 11.99 -7.64
N MET A 176 -1.83 11.46 -6.53
CA MET A 176 -1.50 11.92 -5.18
C MET A 176 -0.81 10.81 -4.39
N ASP A 177 0.03 11.21 -3.44
CA ASP A 177 0.77 10.32 -2.55
C ASP A 177 -0.16 9.42 -1.72
N ASN A 178 0.14 8.12 -1.73
CA ASN A 178 -0.68 7.09 -1.10
C ASN A 178 -0.61 7.18 0.43
N SER A 179 -1.75 7.21 1.12
CA SER A 179 -1.80 7.09 2.58
C SER A 179 -1.60 5.65 3.05
N SER A 180 -0.64 5.43 3.94
CA SER A 180 -0.62 4.25 4.82
C SER A 180 -0.99 4.71 6.23
N GLY A 181 -1.84 3.94 6.94
CA GLY A 181 -2.30 4.29 8.30
C GLY A 181 -3.64 5.02 8.35
N GLY A 182 -4.70 4.45 7.75
CA GLY A 182 -6.09 4.88 7.99
C GLY A 182 -6.53 6.24 7.43
N ALA A 183 -5.60 7.08 6.96
CA ALA A 183 -5.91 8.36 6.34
C ALA A 183 -6.52 8.16 4.94
N THR A 184 -7.45 9.03 4.58
CA THR A 184 -8.11 9.10 3.27
C THR A 184 -7.89 10.47 2.67
N ILE A 185 -7.92 10.56 1.33
CA ILE A 185 -7.81 11.84 0.63
C ILE A 185 -9.18 12.21 0.05
N ARG A 186 -9.57 13.46 0.26
CA ARG A 186 -10.73 14.11 -0.37
C ARG A 186 -10.26 15.20 -1.31
N TYR A 187 -10.90 15.32 -2.47
CA TYR A 187 -10.52 16.33 -3.46
C TYR A 187 -11.73 16.95 -4.17
N THR A 188 -11.49 18.11 -4.76
CA THR A 188 -12.45 18.89 -5.57
C THR A 188 -11.74 19.43 -6.81
N THR A 189 -12.49 19.58 -7.91
CA THR A 189 -12.00 20.09 -9.20
C THR A 189 -12.73 21.35 -9.66
N ASP A 190 -13.68 21.83 -8.85
CA ASP A 190 -14.53 22.99 -9.09
C ASP A 190 -14.07 24.24 -8.31
N SER A 191 -12.82 24.23 -7.82
CA SER A 191 -12.21 25.27 -6.98
C SER A 191 -12.80 25.41 -5.56
N SER A 192 -13.82 24.63 -5.19
CA SER A 192 -14.32 24.60 -3.81
C SER A 192 -13.32 23.94 -2.86
N ASP A 193 -13.34 24.29 -1.57
CA ASP A 193 -12.44 23.67 -0.59
C ASP A 193 -13.00 22.31 -0.14
N PRO A 194 -12.24 21.20 -0.26
CA PRO A 194 -12.67 19.91 0.24
C PRO A 194 -12.63 19.88 1.78
N THR A 195 -13.50 19.07 2.38
CA THR A 195 -13.49 18.79 3.82
C THR A 195 -13.51 17.27 4.04
N CYS A 196 -13.34 16.79 5.27
CA CYS A 196 -13.46 15.36 5.55
C CYS A 196 -14.87 14.80 5.29
N SER A 197 -15.87 15.68 5.19
CA SER A 197 -17.26 15.36 4.86
C SER A 197 -17.69 15.73 3.43
N SER A 198 -16.91 16.52 2.70
CA SER A 198 -17.27 17.05 1.38
C SER A 198 -16.14 16.90 0.36
N GLY A 199 -16.50 16.55 -0.88
CA GLY A 199 -15.56 16.27 -1.95
C GLY A 199 -15.47 14.79 -2.31
N ALA A 200 -14.89 14.52 -3.47
CA ALA A 200 -14.71 13.18 -3.99
C ALA A 200 -13.63 12.43 -3.20
N GLY A 201 -13.87 11.15 -2.90
CA GLY A 201 -12.84 10.28 -2.34
C GLY A 201 -11.80 9.93 -3.41
N TYR A 202 -10.53 10.01 -3.07
CA TYR A 202 -9.45 9.54 -3.92
C TYR A 202 -9.07 8.11 -3.51
N ALA A 203 -9.22 7.16 -4.44
CA ALA A 203 -8.83 5.78 -4.20
C ALA A 203 -7.31 5.58 -4.35
N ASN A 204 -6.76 4.60 -3.63
CA ASN A 204 -5.34 4.25 -3.76
C ASN A 204 -5.03 3.85 -5.21
N GLY A 205 -3.96 4.41 -5.78
CA GLY A 205 -3.54 4.18 -7.17
C GLY A 205 -4.43 4.83 -8.24
N GLN A 206 -5.41 5.66 -7.85
CA GLN A 206 -6.27 6.34 -8.80
C GLN A 206 -5.48 7.39 -9.62
N VAL A 207 -5.68 7.41 -10.93
CA VAL A 207 -5.10 8.43 -11.81
C VAL A 207 -6.20 9.41 -12.21
N LEU A 208 -6.01 10.70 -11.92
CA LEU A 208 -6.93 11.76 -12.33
C LEU A 208 -6.48 12.33 -13.66
N THR A 209 -7.28 12.14 -14.72
CA THR A 209 -6.96 12.69 -16.04
C THR A 209 -7.78 13.93 -16.33
N PHE A 210 -7.10 15.03 -16.65
CA PHE A 210 -7.73 16.29 -17.05
C PHE A 210 -7.42 16.58 -18.52
N THR A 211 -8.43 17.00 -19.27
CA THR A 211 -8.33 17.43 -20.69
C THR A 211 -8.62 18.93 -20.88
N GLN A 212 -9.01 19.62 -19.81
CA GLN A 212 -9.23 21.06 -19.75
C GLN A 212 -8.55 21.64 -18.51
N SER A 213 -8.25 22.94 -18.55
CA SER A 213 -7.64 23.63 -17.41
C SER A 213 -8.48 23.44 -16.14
N THR A 214 -7.86 22.89 -15.10
CA THR A 214 -8.57 22.46 -13.87
C THR A 214 -7.78 22.88 -12.64
N THR A 215 -8.48 23.37 -11.61
CA THR A 215 -7.89 23.59 -10.27
C THR A 215 -8.23 22.40 -9.39
N LEU A 216 -7.22 21.63 -8.99
CA LEU A 216 -7.34 20.50 -8.10
C LEU A 216 -7.01 20.95 -6.67
N LYS A 217 -7.95 20.74 -5.75
CA LYS A 217 -7.72 20.93 -4.31
C LYS A 217 -7.87 19.61 -3.61
N ALA A 218 -6.97 19.27 -2.69
CA ALA A 218 -7.05 18.04 -1.92
C ALA A 218 -6.70 18.24 -0.45
N ILE A 219 -7.35 17.45 0.41
CA ILE A 219 -7.13 17.40 1.85
C ILE A 219 -7.01 15.95 2.30
N ARG A 220 -6.15 15.69 3.28
CA ARG A 220 -6.02 14.40 3.93
C ARG A 220 -6.84 14.40 5.22
N CYS A 221 -7.53 13.29 5.50
CA CYS A 221 -8.48 13.16 6.59
C CYS A 221 -8.37 11.79 7.27
N ASP A 222 -8.54 11.76 8.58
CA ASP A 222 -8.70 10.55 9.37
C ASP A 222 -9.71 10.77 10.51
N SER A 223 -9.77 9.85 11.47
CA SER A 223 -10.65 9.94 12.63
C SER A 223 -10.26 11.04 13.64
N THR A 224 -9.03 11.54 13.57
CA THR A 224 -8.47 12.55 14.50
C THR A 224 -8.54 13.97 13.95
N GLY A 225 -8.62 14.15 12.63
CA GLY A 225 -8.74 15.46 12.01
C GLY A 225 -8.36 15.51 10.54
N SER A 226 -7.82 16.66 10.11
CA SER A 226 -7.49 16.94 8.72
C SER A 226 -6.12 17.63 8.56
N SER A 227 -5.48 17.41 7.42
CA SER A 227 -4.29 18.18 7.01
C SER A 227 -4.65 19.59 6.53
N ALA A 228 -3.64 20.37 6.14
CA ALA A 228 -3.83 21.53 5.27
C ALA A 228 -4.32 21.10 3.87
N ILE A 229 -4.98 22.02 3.15
CA ILE A 229 -5.42 21.82 1.77
C ILE A 229 -4.25 22.10 0.82
N THR A 230 -3.92 21.13 -0.04
CA THR A 230 -3.02 21.33 -1.18
C THR A 230 -3.86 21.82 -2.37
N THR A 231 -3.39 22.87 -3.06
CA THR A 231 -4.07 23.45 -4.23
C THR A 231 -3.10 23.51 -5.39
N GLU A 232 -3.46 22.89 -6.52
CA GLU A 232 -2.68 22.94 -7.76
C GLU A 232 -3.55 23.34 -8.95
N SER A 233 -2.99 24.13 -9.85
CA SER A 233 -3.67 24.59 -11.08
C SER A 233 -3.01 24.02 -12.31
N TYR A 234 -3.73 23.14 -13.01
CA TYR A 234 -3.27 22.50 -14.24
C TYR A 234 -3.78 23.27 -15.44
N GLY A 235 -2.89 24.03 -16.10
CA GLY A 235 -3.20 24.72 -17.36
C GLY A 235 -3.07 23.77 -18.55
N ILE A 236 -4.15 23.54 -19.30
CA ILE A 236 -4.18 22.64 -20.45
C ILE A 236 -4.46 23.42 -21.72
N ALA A 237 -3.45 23.53 -22.58
CA ALA A 237 -3.60 24.15 -23.89
C ALA A 237 -4.28 23.16 -24.85
N SER A 238 -5.37 23.60 -25.49
CA SER A 238 -6.01 22.83 -26.54
C SER A 238 -5.07 22.71 -27.73
N GLY A 239 -4.69 21.49 -28.11
CA GLY A 239 -4.01 21.24 -29.38
C GLY A 239 -4.88 21.79 -30.50
N GLY A 240 -4.40 22.85 -31.16
CA GLY A 240 -5.12 23.50 -32.25
C GLY A 240 -5.46 22.50 -33.34
N GLY A 241 -6.74 22.35 -33.64
CA GLY A 241 -7.19 21.62 -34.82
C GLY A 241 -6.66 22.32 -36.07
N SER A 242 -5.80 21.63 -36.83
CA SER A 242 -5.46 22.02 -38.20
C SER A 242 -6.68 21.84 -39.10
N GLY A 243 -7.58 22.83 -39.12
CA GLY A 243 -8.59 22.98 -40.16
C GLY A 243 -7.98 23.73 -41.35
N GLY A 244 -7.71 23.03 -42.45
CA GLY A 244 -7.21 23.62 -43.69
C GLY A 244 -8.04 23.18 -44.89
N GLY A 245 -9.14 23.91 -45.15
CA GLY A 245 -9.94 23.79 -46.37
C GLY A 245 -9.23 24.48 -47.55
N SER A 246 -9.22 23.80 -48.70
CA SER A 246 -8.68 24.31 -49.95
C SER A 246 -9.60 25.36 -50.57
N GLY A 247 -9.08 26.56 -50.82
CA GLY A 247 -9.71 27.60 -51.63
C GLY A 247 -8.66 28.59 -52.12
N GLY A 248 -8.31 28.53 -53.40
CA GLY A 248 -7.26 29.33 -54.03
C GLY A 248 -7.67 30.77 -54.37
N GLY A 249 -6.66 31.62 -54.59
CA GLY A 249 -6.84 32.97 -55.15
C GLY A 249 -5.58 33.84 -54.97
N SER A 250 -4.85 34.04 -56.06
CA SER A 250 -3.63 34.85 -56.20
C SER A 250 -3.86 36.36 -55.99
N VAL A 251 -2.87 37.10 -55.46
CA VAL A 251 -2.10 38.16 -56.16
C VAL A 251 -1.01 38.82 -55.27
N SER A 252 0.24 38.77 -55.76
CA SER A 252 1.27 39.82 -55.89
C SER A 252 1.43 40.96 -54.86
N ALA A 253 2.62 41.06 -54.24
CA ALA A 253 3.45 42.28 -54.19
C ALA A 253 4.92 41.94 -53.87
N THR A 254 5.84 42.71 -54.47
CA THR A 254 7.24 42.39 -54.83
C THR A 254 8.27 43.14 -53.91
N PRO A 255 9.59 43.29 -54.21
CA PRO A 255 10.72 42.67 -53.48
C PRO A 255 11.82 43.65 -52.93
N ALA A 256 12.84 43.12 -52.21
CA ALA A 256 14.31 43.40 -52.29
C ALA A 256 15.06 43.04 -50.97
N THR A 257 15.89 41.97 -50.85
CA THR A 257 17.38 41.79 -51.08
C THR A 257 18.35 42.60 -50.18
N PRO A 258 19.65 42.21 -49.97
CA PRO A 258 20.29 40.89 -49.70
C PRO A 258 21.51 40.90 -48.70
N ALA A 259 22.19 39.75 -48.56
CA ALA A 259 23.54 39.41 -48.00
C ALA A 259 23.56 38.76 -46.59
N SER A 260 24.28 37.66 -46.30
CA SER A 260 25.60 37.21 -46.76
C SER A 260 25.79 35.66 -46.60
N PRO A 261 26.78 35.01 -47.26
CA PRO A 261 26.85 33.56 -47.47
C PRO A 261 27.86 32.81 -46.56
N ASN A 262 27.56 31.54 -46.28
CA ASN A 262 28.47 30.39 -46.05
C ASN A 262 27.57 29.27 -45.45
N GLY A 263 27.49 28.03 -45.95
CA GLY A 263 28.54 27.22 -46.56
C GLY A 263 29.00 26.15 -45.57
N ALA A 264 28.13 25.22 -45.16
CA ALA A 264 28.51 23.93 -44.57
C ALA A 264 27.31 22.97 -44.58
N GLY A 265 27.52 21.75 -45.06
CA GLY A 265 26.49 20.79 -45.46
C GLY A 265 25.58 20.26 -44.35
N THR A 266 24.40 19.86 -44.78
CA THR A 266 23.36 19.12 -44.06
C THR A 266 23.86 17.72 -43.65
N PRO A 267 23.83 17.33 -42.37
CA PRO A 267 23.65 15.94 -41.99
C PRO A 267 22.15 15.62 -42.01
N ALA A 268 21.76 14.58 -42.73
CA ALA A 268 20.39 14.08 -42.74
C ALA A 268 19.95 13.74 -41.30
N THR A 269 18.87 14.36 -40.85
CA THR A 269 18.19 14.02 -39.58
C THR A 269 17.66 12.58 -39.71
N PRO A 270 18.00 11.67 -38.78
CA PRO A 270 17.40 10.34 -38.74
C PRO A 270 15.87 10.45 -38.62
N ALA A 271 15.14 9.65 -39.40
CA ALA A 271 13.69 9.58 -39.34
C ALA A 271 13.24 9.25 -37.91
N THR A 272 12.43 10.14 -37.32
CA THR A 272 11.73 9.91 -36.06
C THR A 272 10.84 8.67 -36.20
N PRO A 273 11.04 7.61 -35.39
CA PRO A 273 10.13 6.48 -35.37
C PRO A 273 8.73 6.96 -34.97
N ALA A 274 7.72 6.59 -35.76
CA ALA A 274 6.32 6.83 -35.44
C ALA A 274 5.99 6.20 -34.09
N THR A 275 5.50 7.01 -33.14
CA THR A 275 4.94 6.52 -31.89
C THR A 275 3.59 5.88 -32.20
N PRO A 276 3.38 4.57 -31.95
CA PRO A 276 2.07 3.97 -32.14
C PRO A 276 1.08 4.53 -31.11
N SER A 277 -0.05 4.99 -31.63
CA SER A 277 -1.28 5.30 -30.91
C SER A 277 -1.76 4.07 -30.13
N SER A 278 -1.90 4.16 -28.81
CA SER A 278 -2.50 3.10 -27.99
C SER A 278 -3.87 3.53 -27.48
N ASN A 279 -4.89 3.35 -28.33
CA ASN A 279 -6.24 3.05 -27.90
C ASN A 279 -6.77 1.93 -28.79
N ALA A 280 -6.53 0.69 -28.36
CA ALA A 280 -7.29 -0.48 -28.78
C ALA A 280 -7.26 -1.51 -27.65
N HIS A 281 -8.43 -1.74 -27.05
CA HIS A 281 -8.76 -3.03 -26.45
C HIS A 281 -8.54 -4.13 -27.50
N GLY A 282 -7.72 -5.13 -27.17
CA GLY A 282 -7.45 -6.29 -28.02
C GLY A 282 -6.42 -7.19 -27.38
N GLU A 283 -6.89 -8.30 -26.81
CA GLU A 283 -6.09 -9.39 -26.26
C GLU A 283 -5.04 -9.91 -27.26
N VAL A 284 -3.82 -10.17 -26.77
CA VAL A 284 -2.90 -11.12 -27.41
C VAL A 284 -2.30 -12.00 -26.32
N LEU A 285 -2.42 -13.31 -26.56
CA LEU A 285 -2.06 -14.44 -25.71
C LEU A 285 -0.62 -14.36 -25.17
N GLY A 286 -0.48 -14.18 -23.86
CA GLY A 286 0.79 -14.19 -23.14
C GLY A 286 0.67 -13.40 -21.83
N ALA A 287 0.13 -14.06 -20.80
CA ALA A 287 -0.21 -13.53 -19.49
C ALA A 287 0.61 -12.31 -19.01
N ALA A 288 -0.05 -11.15 -18.92
CA ALA A 288 0.41 -10.09 -18.03
C ALA A 288 0.33 -10.64 -16.60
N VAL A 289 1.48 -11.00 -16.05
CA VAL A 289 1.59 -11.65 -14.76
C VAL A 289 1.25 -10.62 -13.68
N TYR A 290 0.06 -10.74 -13.11
CA TYR A 290 -0.34 -9.95 -11.95
C TYR A 290 0.39 -10.49 -10.71
N HIS A 291 1.13 -9.63 -10.01
CA HIS A 291 1.83 -10.01 -8.78
C HIS A 291 1.03 -9.56 -7.56
N PHE A 292 0.45 -10.51 -6.84
CA PHE A 292 -0.29 -10.22 -5.61
C PHE A 292 0.70 -9.95 -4.48
N ALA A 293 0.83 -8.69 -4.05
CA ALA A 293 1.66 -8.27 -2.92
C ALA A 293 0.85 -7.69 -1.73
N ALA A 294 -0.40 -7.32 -1.97
CA ALA A 294 -1.29 -6.77 -0.96
C ALA A 294 -2.15 -7.86 -0.33
N ASN A 295 -2.40 -7.74 0.97
CA ASN A 295 -3.36 -8.60 1.66
C ASN A 295 -4.79 -8.22 1.25
N LEU A 296 -5.59 -9.21 0.85
CA LEU A 296 -6.99 -8.99 0.45
C LEU A 296 -7.95 -9.75 1.37
N THR A 297 -9.03 -9.07 1.78
CA THR A 297 -10.05 -9.61 2.68
C THR A 297 -11.43 -9.09 2.29
N ILE A 298 -12.48 -9.56 2.98
CA ILE A 298 -13.82 -9.00 2.79
C ILE A 298 -13.79 -7.48 3.02
N GLY A 299 -14.32 -6.73 2.06
CA GLY A 299 -14.31 -5.28 2.08
C GLY A 299 -13.27 -4.66 1.15
N SER A 300 -12.19 -5.40 0.82
CA SER A 300 -11.17 -4.95 -0.15
C SER A 300 -11.81 -4.63 -1.51
N ARG A 301 -11.27 -3.61 -2.19
CA ARG A 301 -11.73 -3.14 -3.51
C ARG A 301 -10.56 -2.77 -4.39
N GLY A 302 -10.77 -2.78 -5.71
CA GLY A 302 -9.81 -2.25 -6.68
C GLY A 302 -9.15 -3.32 -7.54
N ALA A 303 -8.07 -2.95 -8.21
CA ALA A 303 -7.43 -3.77 -9.24
C ALA A 303 -6.94 -5.13 -8.71
N ASP A 304 -6.39 -5.18 -7.49
CA ASP A 304 -5.94 -6.44 -6.86
C ASP A 304 -7.09 -7.42 -6.65
N VAL A 305 -8.25 -6.91 -6.27
CA VAL A 305 -9.45 -7.74 -6.08
C VAL A 305 -10.00 -8.20 -7.42
N THR A 306 -10.02 -7.33 -8.44
CA THR A 306 -10.42 -7.71 -9.79
C THR A 306 -9.51 -8.80 -10.34
N ALA A 307 -8.19 -8.64 -10.21
CA ALA A 307 -7.20 -9.61 -10.66
C ALA A 307 -7.33 -10.94 -9.90
N LEU A 308 -7.57 -10.90 -8.59
CA LEU A 308 -7.83 -12.09 -7.78
C LEU A 308 -9.08 -12.82 -8.27
N GLN A 309 -10.18 -12.09 -8.48
CA GLN A 309 -11.44 -12.69 -8.93
C GLN A 309 -11.31 -13.28 -10.32
N GLN A 310 -10.59 -12.62 -11.23
CA GLN A 310 -10.28 -13.15 -12.56
C GLN A 310 -9.42 -14.43 -12.47
N PHE A 311 -8.39 -14.42 -11.62
CA PHE A 311 -7.57 -15.61 -11.37
C PHE A 311 -8.43 -16.76 -10.86
N LEU A 312 -9.22 -16.55 -9.82
CA LEU A 312 -10.06 -17.58 -9.20
C LEU A 312 -11.08 -18.15 -10.20
N LEU A 313 -11.74 -17.30 -10.98
CA LEU A 313 -12.65 -17.74 -12.05
C LEU A 313 -11.93 -18.56 -13.11
N SER A 314 -10.72 -18.16 -13.52
CA SER A 314 -9.91 -18.87 -14.50
C SER A 314 -9.37 -20.21 -13.98
N ALA A 315 -9.08 -20.29 -12.68
CA ALA A 315 -8.68 -21.50 -11.98
C ALA A 315 -9.85 -22.44 -11.61
N GLY A 316 -11.09 -22.09 -12.01
CA GLY A 316 -12.27 -22.93 -11.85
C GLY A 316 -13.05 -22.72 -10.55
N PHE A 317 -12.73 -21.71 -9.75
CA PHE A 317 -13.46 -21.35 -8.53
C PHE A 317 -14.61 -20.40 -8.85
N SER A 318 -15.83 -20.78 -8.47
CA SER A 318 -17.04 -20.06 -8.88
C SER A 318 -17.25 -18.76 -8.08
N ILE A 319 -17.40 -17.64 -8.80
CA ILE A 319 -17.86 -16.36 -8.27
C ILE A 319 -19.06 -15.93 -9.12
N PRO A 320 -20.31 -16.19 -8.68
CA PRO A 320 -21.50 -15.95 -9.51
C PRO A 320 -21.66 -14.49 -9.99
N ALA A 321 -21.20 -13.52 -9.19
CA ALA A 321 -21.21 -12.10 -9.56
C ALA A 321 -20.10 -11.70 -10.55
N GLY A 322 -19.15 -12.59 -10.86
CA GLY A 322 -17.98 -12.28 -11.69
C GLY A 322 -16.92 -11.42 -10.99
N ALA A 323 -15.94 -10.95 -11.77
CA ALA A 323 -14.87 -10.08 -11.29
C ALA A 323 -15.32 -8.61 -11.17
N THR A 324 -16.06 -8.33 -10.11
CA THR A 324 -16.65 -7.01 -9.82
C THR A 324 -15.67 -5.99 -9.23
N GLY A 325 -14.47 -6.42 -8.84
CA GLY A 325 -13.49 -5.59 -8.13
C GLY A 325 -13.84 -5.30 -6.67
N TYR A 326 -14.86 -5.97 -6.11
CA TYR A 326 -15.22 -5.92 -4.70
C TYR A 326 -15.14 -7.30 -4.04
N PHE A 327 -14.39 -7.40 -2.95
CA PHE A 327 -14.17 -8.64 -2.23
C PHE A 327 -15.33 -8.83 -1.24
N GLY A 328 -16.38 -9.51 -1.69
CA GLY A 328 -17.55 -9.86 -0.89
C GLY A 328 -17.55 -11.31 -0.42
N ALA A 329 -18.68 -11.76 0.14
CA ALA A 329 -18.85 -13.14 0.62
C ALA A 329 -18.60 -14.20 -0.46
N GLN A 330 -18.96 -13.93 -1.72
CA GLN A 330 -18.72 -14.84 -2.85
C GLN A 330 -17.24 -14.99 -3.17
N THR A 331 -16.49 -13.88 -3.19
CA THR A 331 -15.04 -13.90 -3.39
C THR A 331 -14.32 -14.60 -2.23
N LYS A 332 -14.77 -14.36 -0.98
CA LYS A 332 -14.25 -15.11 0.18
C LYS A 332 -14.47 -16.61 0.02
N ALA A 333 -15.66 -17.05 -0.36
CA ALA A 333 -15.95 -18.46 -0.56
C ALA A 333 -15.05 -19.09 -1.64
N ALA A 334 -14.81 -18.37 -2.73
CA ALA A 334 -13.88 -18.81 -3.79
C ALA A 334 -12.42 -18.87 -3.29
N VAL A 335 -11.97 -17.90 -2.49
CA VAL A 335 -10.63 -17.92 -1.87
C VAL A 335 -10.49 -19.09 -0.89
N VAL A 336 -11.49 -19.35 -0.05
CA VAL A 336 -11.50 -20.51 0.87
C VAL A 336 -11.37 -21.81 0.09
N ALA A 337 -12.10 -21.94 -1.02
CA ALA A 337 -12.04 -23.12 -1.87
C ALA A 337 -10.67 -23.28 -2.54
N PHE A 338 -10.10 -22.20 -3.06
CA PHE A 338 -8.74 -22.16 -3.61
C PHE A 338 -7.69 -22.57 -2.59
N GLN A 339 -7.71 -21.95 -1.41
CA GLN A 339 -6.79 -22.27 -0.32
C GLN A 339 -6.84 -23.75 0.06
N LYS A 340 -8.05 -24.29 0.27
CA LYS A 340 -8.22 -25.71 0.60
C LYS A 340 -7.69 -26.63 -0.52
N ALA A 341 -7.91 -26.27 -1.78
CA ALA A 341 -7.42 -27.03 -2.92
C ALA A 341 -5.89 -27.04 -3.02
N HIS A 342 -5.22 -26.01 -2.48
CA HIS A 342 -3.76 -25.84 -2.50
C HIS A 342 -3.08 -26.15 -1.15
N GLY A 343 -3.78 -26.82 -0.22
CA GLY A 343 -3.22 -27.21 1.07
C GLY A 343 -2.98 -26.05 2.05
N ILE A 344 -3.58 -24.88 1.77
CA ILE A 344 -3.58 -23.69 2.62
C ILE A 344 -4.84 -23.74 3.50
N VAL A 345 -4.74 -23.25 4.74
CA VAL A 345 -5.91 -23.11 5.62
C VAL A 345 -6.95 -22.22 4.95
N GLY A 346 -8.17 -22.73 4.75
CA GLY A 346 -9.26 -22.05 4.07
C GLY A 346 -9.91 -20.94 4.91
N THR A 347 -9.17 -19.89 5.21
CA THR A 347 -9.60 -18.73 6.00
C THR A 347 -10.39 -17.72 5.16
N GLY A 348 -10.19 -17.73 3.85
CA GLY A 348 -10.77 -16.74 2.93
C GLY A 348 -10.05 -15.39 2.96
N PHE A 349 -8.93 -15.31 3.69
CA PHE A 349 -8.03 -14.16 3.74
C PHE A 349 -6.84 -14.41 2.81
N VAL A 350 -6.60 -13.51 1.86
CA VAL A 350 -5.46 -13.59 0.95
C VAL A 350 -4.28 -12.90 1.62
N GLY A 351 -3.53 -13.66 2.42
CA GLY A 351 -2.27 -13.24 3.04
C GLY A 351 -1.05 -13.79 2.30
N ALA A 352 0.15 -13.60 2.85
CA ALA A 352 1.43 -13.97 2.23
C ALA A 352 1.46 -15.39 1.63
N LEU A 353 0.93 -16.41 2.34
CA LEU A 353 0.87 -17.79 1.84
C LEU A 353 -0.03 -17.93 0.61
N THR A 354 -1.17 -17.24 0.60
CA THR A 354 -2.11 -17.26 -0.53
C THR A 354 -1.60 -16.43 -1.68
N CYS A 355 -0.99 -15.26 -1.42
CA CYS A 355 -0.29 -14.46 -2.43
C CYS A 355 0.85 -15.26 -3.08
N ALA A 356 1.68 -15.95 -2.29
CA ALA A 356 2.74 -16.80 -2.80
C ALA A 356 2.17 -17.89 -3.72
N GLU A 357 1.06 -18.52 -3.34
CA GLU A 357 0.39 -19.55 -4.15
C GLU A 357 -0.26 -18.99 -5.42
N LEU A 358 -0.93 -17.84 -5.36
CA LEU A 358 -1.47 -17.13 -6.52
C LEU A 358 -0.36 -16.73 -7.49
N ASN A 359 0.82 -16.44 -6.94
CA ASN A 359 2.02 -16.10 -7.68
C ASN A 359 2.80 -17.35 -8.15
N LYS A 360 2.40 -18.60 -7.82
CA LYS A 360 3.03 -19.81 -8.38
C LYS A 360 2.62 -19.98 -9.83
N GLY A 361 3.48 -19.46 -10.70
CA GLY A 361 3.23 -19.17 -12.12
C GLY A 361 4.00 -17.93 -12.56
N VAL A 362 4.34 -17.06 -11.60
CA VAL A 362 5.50 -16.18 -11.61
C VAL A 362 6.64 -16.99 -11.03
N VAL A 363 7.63 -17.34 -11.85
CA VAL A 363 8.89 -17.85 -11.31
C VAL A 363 9.56 -16.66 -10.61
N GLN A 364 9.30 -16.50 -9.31
CA GLN A 364 10.27 -15.90 -8.41
C GLN A 364 11.45 -16.88 -8.38
N THR A 365 12.36 -16.73 -9.34
CA THR A 365 13.72 -17.18 -9.09
C THR A 365 14.16 -16.35 -7.89
N THR A 366 14.42 -17.01 -6.77
CA THR A 366 15.53 -16.64 -5.88
C THR A 366 16.62 -15.99 -6.74
N PRO A 367 17.24 -14.85 -6.37
CA PRO A 367 18.42 -14.38 -7.10
C PRO A 367 19.55 -15.37 -6.83
N GLU A 368 19.47 -16.53 -7.47
CA GLU A 368 20.63 -17.26 -7.93
C GLU A 368 21.17 -16.39 -9.06
N HIS A 369 22.41 -15.96 -8.90
CA HIS A 369 23.12 -15.13 -9.84
C HIS A 369 23.33 -15.90 -11.15
N ALA A 370 22.30 -15.93 -12.01
CA ALA A 370 22.39 -16.48 -13.36
C ALA A 370 23.06 -15.45 -14.26
N THR A 371 24.38 -15.55 -14.31
CA THR A 371 25.28 -15.13 -15.38
C THR A 371 24.62 -15.21 -16.76
N ASN A 372 24.21 -14.08 -17.35
CA ASN A 372 23.95 -14.02 -18.79
C ASN A 372 24.16 -12.61 -19.40
N LEU A 373 25.12 -11.86 -18.86
CA LEU A 373 25.80 -10.85 -19.68
C LEU A 373 26.97 -11.55 -20.35
N SER A 374 27.06 -11.46 -21.68
CA SER A 374 28.28 -11.90 -22.36
C SER A 374 29.47 -11.06 -21.86
N PRO A 375 30.71 -11.60 -21.86
CA PRO A 375 31.89 -10.86 -21.42
C PRO A 375 32.07 -9.52 -22.13
N SER A 376 31.61 -9.42 -23.39
CA SER A 376 31.60 -8.17 -24.16
C SER A 376 30.56 -7.15 -23.68
N GLN A 377 29.38 -7.60 -23.22
CA GLN A 377 28.36 -6.71 -22.65
C GLN A 377 28.75 -6.20 -21.26
N ALA A 378 29.33 -7.05 -20.41
CA ALA A 378 29.85 -6.64 -19.11
C ALA A 378 30.99 -5.64 -19.25
N SER A 379 31.91 -5.87 -20.20
CA SER A 379 33.00 -4.93 -20.51
C SER A 379 32.49 -3.60 -21.09
N ALA A 380 31.41 -3.63 -21.88
CA ALA A 380 30.80 -2.40 -22.43
C ALA A 380 30.13 -1.54 -21.36
N ILE A 381 29.49 -2.16 -20.36
CA ILE A 381 28.88 -1.45 -19.22
C ILE A 381 29.96 -0.75 -18.39
N VAL A 382 31.06 -1.45 -18.11
CA VAL A 382 32.21 -0.87 -17.39
C VAL A 382 32.85 0.27 -18.18
N ALA A 383 33.10 0.07 -19.48
CA ALA A 383 33.70 1.09 -20.33
C ALA A 383 32.81 2.34 -20.45
N LEU A 384 31.48 2.17 -20.44
CA LEU A 384 30.54 3.28 -20.43
C LEU A 384 30.60 4.07 -19.11
N LEU A 385 30.61 3.38 -17.97
CA LEU A 385 30.74 4.02 -16.65
C LEU A 385 32.07 4.81 -16.52
N GLU A 386 33.17 4.22 -16.98
CA GLU A 386 34.48 4.88 -17.00
C GLU A 386 34.50 6.09 -17.95
N SER A 387 33.76 6.04 -19.06
CA SER A 387 33.63 7.17 -20.00
C SER A 387 32.86 8.37 -19.44
N PHE A 388 32.02 8.14 -18.44
CA PHE A 388 31.32 9.20 -17.69
C PHE A 388 32.07 9.67 -16.44
N ASN A 389 33.34 9.26 -16.27
CA ASN A 389 34.17 9.63 -15.13
C ASN A 389 33.55 9.21 -13.78
N ALA A 390 32.79 8.09 -13.77
CA ALA A 390 32.15 7.56 -12.57
C ALA A 390 33.17 7.30 -11.45
N ASP A 391 32.71 7.40 -10.20
CA ASP A 391 33.55 7.18 -9.03
C ASP A 391 34.24 5.80 -9.09
N PRO A 392 35.57 5.71 -8.87
CA PRO A 392 36.31 4.46 -8.96
C PRO A 392 35.78 3.35 -8.05
N SER A 393 35.19 3.70 -6.91
CA SER A 393 34.62 2.76 -5.94
C SER A 393 33.33 2.13 -6.45
N VAL A 394 32.54 2.90 -7.21
CA VAL A 394 31.31 2.43 -7.85
C VAL A 394 31.64 1.52 -9.02
N VAL A 395 32.64 1.87 -9.83
CA VAL A 395 33.11 1.01 -10.92
C VAL A 395 33.67 -0.32 -10.38
N ALA A 396 34.39 -0.29 -9.25
CA ALA A 396 34.92 -1.49 -8.61
C ALA A 396 33.81 -2.42 -8.08
N GLN A 397 32.77 -1.85 -7.46
CA GLN A 397 31.61 -2.62 -6.99
C GLN A 397 30.86 -3.26 -8.16
N VAL A 398 30.64 -2.51 -9.24
CA VAL A 398 29.98 -3.03 -10.45
C VAL A 398 30.82 -4.13 -11.13
N LYS A 399 32.15 -4.04 -11.14
CA LYS A 399 33.02 -5.12 -11.63
C LYS A 399 32.87 -6.39 -10.79
N ALA A 400 32.88 -6.25 -9.47
CA ALA A 400 32.70 -7.38 -8.55
C ALA A 400 31.32 -8.05 -8.72
N ASP A 401 30.26 -7.23 -8.88
CA ASP A 401 28.90 -7.71 -9.10
C ASP A 401 28.70 -8.34 -10.48
N LEU A 402 29.54 -8.01 -11.47
CA LEU A 402 29.54 -8.59 -12.82
C LEU A 402 30.53 -9.75 -13.01
N GLY A 403 31.33 -10.08 -11.99
CA GLY A 403 32.34 -11.15 -12.04
C GLY A 403 33.53 -10.86 -12.97
N LEU A 404 33.90 -9.59 -13.14
CA LEU A 404 35.03 -9.13 -13.98
C LEU A 404 36.32 -8.86 -13.21
#